data_AF-A0A842QD66-F1
#
_entry.id   AF-A0A842QD66-F1
#
_cell.length_a   1.000
_cell.length_b   1.000
_cell.length_c   1.000
_cell.angle_alpha   90.00
_cell.angle_beta   90.00
_cell.angle_gamma   90.00
#
_symmetry.space_group_name_H-M   'P 1'
#
loop_
_entity.id
_entity.type
_entity.pdbx_description
1 polymer ?
#
loop_
_entity_poly.entity_id
_entity_poly.type
_entity_poly.pdbx_seq_one_letter_code
_entity_poly.pdbx_strand_id
1 'polypeptide(L)' 'MAETNWKRIFEDLKNTETTFTVYLRYQQKDTLAKIPNVQVNEISDDHVKLENPSGFGILGYNDILYLSIPRK' A
#
# COMPACT_ATOMS: atom_id res chain seq x y z
N MET A 1 -18.15 11.40 -0.70
CA MET A 1 -17.40 10.20 -1.12
C MET A 1 -16.80 9.62 0.15
N ALA A 2 -17.04 8.34 0.47
CA ALA A 2 -16.42 7.74 1.64
C ALA A 2 -14.91 7.67 1.39
N GLU A 3 -14.14 8.42 2.18
CA GLU A 3 -12.68 8.35 2.12
C GLU A 3 -12.26 6.99 2.68
N THR A 4 -11.60 6.17 1.86
CA THR A 4 -11.09 4.88 2.30
C THR A 4 -10.09 5.12 3.43
N ASN A 5 -10.35 4.56 4.61
CA ASN A 5 -9.45 4.70 5.76
C ASN A 5 -8.23 3.78 5.59
N TRP A 6 -7.28 4.25 4.79
CA TRP A 6 -6.05 3.53 4.47
C TRP A 6 -5.22 3.18 5.70
N LYS A 7 -5.10 4.13 6.64
CA LYS A 7 -4.34 3.93 7.88
C LYS A 7 -4.79 2.67 8.62
N ARG A 8 -6.10 2.56 8.89
CA ARG A 8 -6.67 1.39 9.57
C ARG A 8 -6.42 0.09 8.82
N ILE A 9 -6.57 0.10 7.48
CA ILE A 9 -6.31 -1.08 6.65
C ILE A 9 -4.84 -1.52 6.78
N PHE A 10 -3.90 -0.57 6.78
CA PHE A 10 -2.48 -0.89 6.95
C PHE A 10 -2.13 -1.35 8.36
N GLU A 11 -2.81 -0.85 9.39
CA GLU A 11 -2.67 -1.37 10.76
C GLU A 11 -3.07 -2.85 10.84
N ASP A 12 -4.21 -3.21 10.24
CA ASP A 12 -4.67 -4.60 10.16
C ASP A 12 -3.66 -5.47 9.37
N LEU A 13 -3.15 -4.96 8.23
CA LEU A 13 -2.17 -5.67 7.42
C LEU A 13 -0.82 -5.86 8.12
N LYS A 14 -0.36 -4.87 8.88
CA LYS A 14 0.88 -4.96 9.66
C LYS A 14 0.80 -6.07 10.70
N ASN A 15 -0.33 -6.20 11.38
CA ASN A 15 -0.54 -7.22 12.42
C ASN A 15 -0.65 -8.65 11.87
N THR A 16 -0.98 -8.81 10.58
CA THR A 16 -1.15 -10.13 9.95
C THR A 16 0.10 -10.63 9.22
N GLU A 17 1.15 -9.79 9.13
CA GLU A 17 2.39 -10.05 8.36
C GLU A 17 2.13 -10.54 6.91
N THR A 18 0.95 -10.24 6.35
CA THR A 18 0.55 -10.74 5.05
C THR A 18 1.20 -9.90 3.95
N THR A 19 1.78 -10.57 2.94
CA THR A 19 2.25 -9.90 1.73
C THR A 19 1.07 -9.58 0.81
N PHE A 20 1.07 -8.39 0.22
CA PHE A 20 0.01 -7.96 -0.71
C PHE A 20 0.61 -7.23 -1.91
N THR A 21 -0.24 -6.81 -2.83
CA THR A 21 0.13 -5.95 -3.97
C THR A 21 -0.55 -4.59 -3.84
N VAL A 22 0.24 -3.52 -3.92
CA VAL A 22 -0.27 -2.13 -3.94
C VAL A 22 -0.44 -1.67 -5.39
N TYR A 23 -1.53 -0.95 -5.67
CA TYR A 23 -1.75 -0.29 -6.97
C TYR A 23 -1.82 1.22 -6.77
N LEU A 24 -1.06 1.95 -7.57
CA LEU A 24 -0.86 3.39 -7.42
C LEU A 24 -1.38 4.18 -8.63
N ARG A 25 -1.82 5.41 -8.34
CA ARG A 25 -2.13 6.39 -9.38
C ARG A 25 -0.84 7.01 -9.88
N TYR A 26 -0.44 6.67 -11.10
CA TYR A 26 0.67 7.35 -11.76
C TYR A 26 0.13 8.54 -12.56
N GLN A 27 0.48 9.77 -12.17
CA GLN A 27 -0.07 10.98 -12.81
C GLN A 27 0.54 11.28 -14.19
N GLN A 28 1.77 10.82 -14.47
CA GLN A 28 2.52 11.25 -15.65
C GLN A 28 2.25 10.44 -16.92
N LYS A 29 1.68 9.23 -16.79
CA LYS A 29 1.29 8.36 -17.90
C LYS A 29 0.09 7.58 -17.39
N ASP A 30 -0.94 7.38 -18.20
CA ASP A 30 -2.14 6.57 -17.91
C ASP A 30 -1.85 5.08 -17.63
N THR A 31 -0.74 4.79 -16.97
CA THR A 31 -0.23 3.48 -16.60
C THR A 31 -0.36 3.32 -15.10
N LEU A 32 -1.06 2.26 -14.68
CA LEU A 32 -1.11 1.85 -13.28
C LEU A 32 0.25 1.28 -12.87
N ALA A 33 0.87 1.86 -11.86
CA ALA A 33 2.01 1.25 -11.21
C ALA A 33 1.49 0.21 -10.20
N LYS A 34 2.07 -0.99 -10.21
CA LYS A 34 1.78 -2.03 -9.22
C LYS A 34 3.07 -2.48 -8.55
N ILE A 35 3.04 -2.61 -7.23
CA ILE A 35 4.18 -3.07 -6.44
C ILE A 35 3.77 -4.37 -5.73
N PRO A 36 4.24 -5.53 -6.19
CA PRO A 36 3.90 -6.81 -5.60
C PRO A 36 4.78 -7.13 -4.38
N ASN A 37 4.34 -8.13 -3.61
CA ASN A 37 5.08 -8.73 -2.48
C ASN A 37 5.52 -7.70 -1.43
N VAL A 38 4.65 -6.72 -1.15
CA VAL A 38 4.91 -5.70 -0.15
C VAL A 38 4.34 -6.13 1.21
N GLN A 39 5.04 -5.74 2.27
CA GLN A 39 4.58 -5.79 3.66
C GLN A 39 4.64 -4.39 4.27
N VAL A 40 3.85 -4.17 5.31
CA VAL A 40 3.85 -2.90 6.05
C VAL A 40 5.02 -2.88 7.03
N ASN A 41 5.93 -1.92 6.87
CA ASN A 41 7.05 -1.70 7.78
C ASN A 41 6.67 -0.66 8.85
N GLU A 42 6.20 0.53 8.43
CA GLU A 42 5.84 1.64 9.31
C GLU A 42 4.58 2.36 8.82
N ILE A 43 3.80 2.89 9.76
CA ILE A 43 2.52 3.57 9.50
C ILE A 43 2.59 4.96 10.13
N SER A 44 2.38 5.98 9.33
CA SER A 44 2.32 7.38 9.73
C SER A 44 0.89 7.91 9.53
N ASP A 45 0.65 9.18 9.86
CA ASP A 45 -0.69 9.76 9.72
C ASP A 45 -1.10 10.04 8.26
N ASP A 46 -0.13 10.30 7.38
CA ASP A 46 -0.33 10.70 5.98
C ASP A 46 0.27 9.72 4.95
N HIS A 47 1.10 8.78 5.40
CA HIS A 47 1.82 7.85 4.53
C HIS A 47 2.05 6.48 5.19
N VAL A 48 2.44 5.52 4.38
CA VAL A 48 2.90 4.19 4.81
C VAL A 48 4.25 3.88 4.21
N LYS A 49 5.13 3.27 5.01
CA LYS A 49 6.38 2.70 4.56
C LYS A 49 6.18 1.21 4.32
N LEU A 50 6.37 0.79 3.08
CA LEU A 50 6.29 -0.59 2.65
C LEU A 50 7.68 -1.16 2.38
N GLU A 51 7.82 -2.46 2.58
CA GLU A 51 9.04 -3.22 2.32
C GLU A 51 8.74 -4.35 1.33
N ASN A 52 9.67 -4.59 0.41
CA ASN A 52 9.67 -5.75 -0.47
C ASN A 52 11.12 -6.21 -0.74
N PRO A 53 11.38 -7.27 -1.52
CA PRO A 53 12.75 -7.74 -1.80
C PRO A 53 13.67 -6.71 -2.48
N SER A 54 13.12 -5.64 -3.06
CA SER A 54 13.88 -4.56 -3.67
C SER A 54 14.23 -3.43 -2.69
N GLY A 55 13.72 -3.47 -1.46
CA GLY A 55 13.99 -2.49 -0.41
C GLY A 55 12.71 -1.83 0.12
N PHE A 56 12.81 -0.55 0.45
CA PHE A 56 11.74 0.23 1.06
C PHE A 56 11.15 1.26 0.10
N GLY A 57 9.83 1.47 0.21
CA GLY A 57 9.12 2.54 -0.47
C GLY A 57 8.18 3.27 0.48
N ILE A 58 8.07 4.59 0.33
CA ILE A 58 7.13 5.42 1.09
C ILE A 58 6.02 5.85 0.14
N LEU A 59 4.77 5.68 0.57
CA LEU A 59 3.58 5.96 -0.23
C LEU A 59 2.59 6.82 0.55
N GLY A 60 2.20 7.95 -0.02
CA GLY A 60 1.10 8.75 0.51
C GLY A 60 -0.23 8.03 0.30
N TYR A 61 -1.16 8.15 1.25
CA TYR A 61 -2.47 7.49 1.13
C TYR A 61 -3.28 7.94 -0.08
N ASN A 62 -3.06 9.16 -0.56
CA ASN A 62 -3.72 9.72 -1.74
C ASN A 62 -3.24 9.09 -3.06
N ASP A 63 -2.08 8.45 -3.06
CA ASP A 63 -1.51 7.81 -4.25
C ASP A 63 -2.03 6.37 -4.43
N ILE A 64 -2.68 5.82 -3.41
CA ILE A 64 -3.13 4.42 -3.36
C ILE A 64 -4.52 4.31 -3.99
N LEU A 65 -4.63 3.50 -5.04
CA LEU A 65 -5.89 3.22 -5.71
C LEU A 65 -6.63 2.06 -5.07
N TYR A 66 -5.96 0.92 -4.92
CA TYR A 66 -6.50 -0.26 -4.23
C TYR A 66 -5.38 -1.24 -3.82
N LEU A 67 -5.72 -2.17 -2.94
CA LEU A 67 -4.84 -3.26 -2.50
C LEU A 67 -5.39 -4.59 -3.00
N SER A 68 -4.51 -5.47 -3.47
CA SER A 68 -4.83 -6.87 -3.73
C SER A 68 -4.17 -7.73 -2.66
N ILE A 69 -5.00 -8.26 -1.76
CA ILE A 69 -4.58 -9.14 -0.66
C ILE A 69 -4.95 -10.56 -1.08
N PRO A 70 -3.98 -11.49 -1.19
CA PRO A 70 -4.26 -12.89 -1.49
C PRO A 70 -5.26 -13.46 -0.49
N ARG A 71 -6.31 -14.12 -0.97
CA ARG A 71 -7.17 -14.92 -0.09
C ARG A 71 -6.37 -16.17 0.29
N LYS A 72 -6.09 -16.34 1.58
CA LYS A 72 -5.55 -17.60 2.11
C LYS A 72 -6.47 -18.77 1.76
#